data_AF-A0A9C9X4P9-F1
#
_entry.id   AF-A0A9C9X4P9-F1
#
_cell.length_a   1.000
_cell.length_b   1.000
_cell.length_c   1.000
_cell.angle_alpha   90.00
_cell.angle_beta   90.00
_cell.angle_gamma   90.00
#
_symmetry.space_group_name_H-M   'P 1'
#
loop_
_entity.id
_entity.type
_entity.pdbx_description
1 polymer ?
#
loop_
_entity_poly.entity_id
_entity_poly.type
_entity_poly.pdbx_seq_one_letter_code
_entity_poly.pdbx_strand_id
1 'polypeptide(L)' 'MAANIITLGRIVLVFLVILLFQAGFYIRLIAVALTILVIWLDSLDGYVARKLGVASDFGALFDITGDRIVEHIY' A
#
# COMPACT_ATOMS: atom_id res chain seq x y z
N MET A 1 4.44 12.24 -9.07
CA MET A 1 3.10 11.73 -9.45
C MET A 1 3.04 10.20 -9.46
N ALA A 2 3.96 9.51 -10.14
CA ALA A 2 3.98 8.04 -10.17
C ALA A 2 4.06 7.37 -8.78
N ALA A 3 4.90 7.90 -7.87
CA ALA A 3 4.98 7.41 -6.48
C ALA A 3 3.63 7.52 -5.75
N ASN A 4 2.95 8.66 -5.82
CA ASN A 4 1.65 8.86 -5.18
C ASN A 4 0.55 7.91 -5.73
N ILE A 5 0.64 7.48 -6.99
CA ILE A 5 -0.28 6.47 -7.55
C ILE A 5 -0.05 5.12 -6.89
N ILE A 6 1.20 4.76 -6.57
CA ILE A 6 1.55 3.53 -5.86
C ILE A 6 0.99 3.58 -4.44
N THR A 7 1.20 4.69 -3.70
CA THR A 7 0.64 4.89 -2.35
C THR A 7 -0.89 4.83 -2.36
N LEU A 8 -1.56 5.50 -3.32
CA LEU A 8 -3.02 5.43 -3.45
C LEU A 8 -3.50 4.01 -3.77
N GLY A 9 -2.79 3.31 -4.67
CA GLY A 9 -3.06 1.91 -4.99
C GLY A 9 -2.94 1.00 -3.76
N ARG A 10 -1.93 1.24 -2.89
CA ARG A 10 -1.73 0.52 -1.63
C ARG A 10 -2.93 0.69 -0.70
N ILE A 11 -3.42 1.91 -0.54
CA ILE A 11 -4.60 2.22 0.28
C ILE A 11 -5.84 1.49 -0.25
N VAL A 12 -6.12 1.56 -1.55
CA VAL A 12 -7.28 0.86 -2.13
C VAL A 12 -7.15 -0.66 -1.99
N LEU A 13 -5.95 -1.19 -2.20
CA LEU A 13 -5.69 -2.62 -2.10
C LEU A 13 -5.90 -3.14 -0.67
N VAL A 14 -5.53 -2.38 0.36
CA VAL A 14 -5.69 -2.85 1.75
C VAL A 14 -7.17 -2.99 2.14
N PHE A 15 -8.05 -2.12 1.66
CA PHE A 15 -9.50 -2.27 1.86
C PHE A 15 -10.04 -3.52 1.18
N LEU A 16 -9.58 -3.83 -0.04
CA LEU A 16 -9.92 -5.08 -0.73
C LEU A 16 -9.45 -6.31 0.07
N VAL A 17 -8.23 -6.27 0.61
CA VAL A 17 -7.65 -7.37 1.39
C VAL A 17 -8.49 -7.68 2.63
N ILE A 18 -8.97 -6.68 3.36
CA ILE A 18 -9.88 -6.89 4.50
C ILE A 18 -11.15 -7.63 4.09
N LEU A 19 -11.76 -7.25 2.97
CA LEU A 19 -12.98 -7.91 2.51
C LEU A 19 -12.72 -9.39 2.18
N LEU A 20 -11.53 -9.70 1.65
CA LEU A 20 -11.13 -11.09 1.37
C LEU A 20 -10.90 -11.91 2.64
N PHE A 21 -10.49 -11.29 3.76
CA PHE A 21 -10.35 -12.00 5.03
C PHE A 21 -11.68 -12.54 5.57
N GLN A 22 -12.81 -11.91 5.22
CA GLN A 22 -14.16 -12.37 5.61
C GLN A 22 -14.61 -13.63 4.84
N ALA A 23 -13.89 -14.02 3.79
CA ALA A 23 -14.27 -15.14 2.94
C ALA A 23 -13.73 -16.51 3.46
N GLY A 24 -13.88 -17.55 2.64
CA GLY A 24 -13.45 -18.93 2.98
C GLY A 24 -11.92 -19.11 3.04
N PHE A 25 -11.49 -20.27 3.58
CA PHE A 25 -10.08 -20.58 3.88
C PHE A 25 -9.10 -20.26 2.73
N TYR A 26 -9.38 -20.73 1.52
CA TYR A 26 -8.50 -20.50 0.36
C TYR A 26 -8.39 -19.02 -0.02
N ILE A 27 -9.47 -18.26 0.13
CA ILE A 27 -9.47 -16.82 -0.17
C ILE A 27 -8.68 -16.04 0.89
N ARG A 28 -8.71 -16.50 2.15
CA ARG A 28 -7.84 -15.94 3.21
C ARG A 28 -6.36 -16.13 2.92
N LEU A 29 -5.96 -17.25 2.31
CA LEU A 29 -4.56 -17.44 1.88
C LEU A 29 -4.16 -16.43 0.80
N ILE A 30 -5.07 -16.12 -0.13
CA ILE A 30 -4.87 -15.06 -1.13
C ILE A 30 -4.76 -13.69 -0.43
N ALA A 31 -5.61 -13.42 0.56
CA ALA A 31 -5.56 -12.19 1.35
C ALA A 31 -4.19 -12.01 2.04
N VAL A 32 -3.64 -13.06 2.64
CA VAL A 32 -2.29 -13.05 3.24
C VAL A 32 -1.21 -12.73 2.20
N ALA A 33 -1.27 -13.35 1.02
CA ALA A 33 -0.32 -13.07 -0.05
C ALA A 33 -0.40 -11.60 -0.53
N LEU A 34 -1.61 -11.05 -0.61
CA LEU A 34 -1.84 -9.65 -0.94
C LEU A 34 -1.39 -8.70 0.17
N THR A 35 -1.51 -9.07 1.45
CA THR A 35 -0.95 -8.30 2.58
C THR A 35 0.56 -8.16 2.45
N ILE A 36 1.27 -9.23 2.12
CA ILE A 36 2.73 -9.19 1.88
C ILE A 36 3.03 -8.23 0.71
N LEU A 37 2.23 -8.27 -0.35
CA LEU A 37 2.37 -7.35 -1.48
C LEU A 37 2.15 -5.88 -1.07
N VAL A 38 1.13 -5.59 -0.26
CA VAL A 38 0.83 -4.24 0.27
C VAL A 38 2.04 -3.69 1.02
N ILE A 39 2.61 -4.48 1.93
CA ILE A 39 3.81 -4.10 2.71
C ILE A 39 5.02 -3.88 1.79
N TRP A 40 5.19 -4.71 0.76
CA TRP A 40 6.29 -4.56 -0.18
C TRP A 40 6.17 -3.29 -1.03
N LEU A 41 4.96 -2.94 -1.46
CA LEU A 41 4.68 -1.74 -2.28
C LEU A 41 5.01 -0.43 -1.57
N ASP A 42 4.98 -0.40 -0.23
CA ASP A 42 5.43 0.73 0.59
C ASP A 42 6.89 1.09 0.30
N SER A 43 7.79 0.10 0.29
CA SER A 43 9.19 0.36 -0.05
C SER A 43 9.42 0.82 -1.51
N LEU A 44 8.48 0.49 -2.40
CA LEU A 44 8.62 0.71 -3.84
C LEU A 44 8.36 2.17 -4.25
N ASP A 45 7.40 2.86 -3.63
CA ASP A 45 7.06 4.23 -4.01
C ASP A 45 8.20 5.21 -3.69
N GLY A 46 8.85 5.06 -2.53
CA GLY A 46 10.02 5.83 -2.13
C GLY A 46 11.25 5.52 -2.99
N TYR A 47 11.43 4.26 -3.40
CA TYR A 47 12.48 3.88 -4.35
C TYR A 47 12.26 4.53 -5.72
N VAL A 48 11.04 4.45 -6.25
CA VAL A 48 10.67 5.07 -7.53
C VAL A 48 10.80 6.60 -7.47
N ALA A 49 10.37 7.23 -6.38
CA ALA A 49 10.47 8.67 -6.19
C ALA A 49 11.93 9.17 -6.22
N ARG A 50 12.83 8.48 -5.51
CA ARG A 50 14.27 8.79 -5.49
C ARG A 50 14.92 8.54 -6.84
N LYS A 51 14.60 7.42 -7.49
CA LYS A 51 15.18 7.04 -8.78
C LYS A 51 14.78 8.00 -9.91
N LEU A 52 13.55 8.51 -9.88
CA LEU A 52 13.03 9.44 -10.89
C LEU A 52 13.28 10.92 -10.53
N GLY A 53 13.86 11.22 -9.36
CA GLY A 53 14.08 12.59 -8.91
C GLY A 53 12.78 13.38 -8.67
N VAL A 54 11.67 12.69 -8.38
CA VAL A 54 10.33 13.28 -8.18
C VAL A 54 9.89 13.26 -6.72
N ALA A 55 10.83 13.09 -5.79
CA ALA A 55 10.59 13.20 -4.36
C ALA A 55 10.12 14.63 -4.01
N SER A 56 9.12 14.73 -3.14
CA SER A 56 8.52 16.00 -2.72
C SER A 56 7.97 15.89 -1.31
N ASP A 57 7.86 17.03 -0.60
CA ASP A 57 7.32 17.09 0.76
C ASP A 57 5.87 16.60 0.82
N PHE A 58 5.06 16.92 -0.20
CA PHE A 58 3.70 16.40 -0.32
C PHE A 58 3.69 14.88 -0.49
N GLY A 59 4.58 14.32 -1.32
CA GLY A 59 4.70 12.87 -1.50
C GLY A 59 5.07 12.17 -0.19
N ALA A 60 6.00 12.74 0.58
CA ALA A 60 6.39 12.21 1.88
C ALA A 60 5.24 12.28 2.91
N LEU A 61 4.51 13.40 2.96
CA LEU A 61 3.32 13.52 3.81
C LEU A 61 2.23 12.51 3.42
N PHE A 62 2.03 12.31 2.12
CA PHE A 62 1.04 11.38 1.60
C PHE A 62 1.38 9.93 1.93
N ASP A 63 2.65 9.55 1.84
CA ASP A 63 3.16 8.23 2.22
C ASP A 63 2.94 7.95 3.72
N ILE A 64 3.35 8.88 4.59
CA ILE A 64 3.11 8.79 6.05
C ILE A 64 1.61 8.66 6.36
N THR A 65 0.75 9.40 5.64
CA THR A 65 -0.69 9.32 5.84
C THR A 65 -1.23 7.96 5.38
N GLY A 66 -0.74 7.45 4.23
CA GLY A 66 -1.06 6.13 3.72
C GLY A 66 -0.65 5.01 4.68
N ASP A 67 0.51 5.12 5.31
CA ASP A 67 0.97 4.17 6.33
C ASP A 67 0.01 4.11 7.50
N ARG A 68 -0.39 5.27 8.03
CA ARG A 68 -1.33 5.33 9.15
C ARG A 68 -2.68 4.70 8.81
N ILE A 69 -3.14 4.87 7.58
CA ILE A 69 -4.38 4.22 7.11
C ILE A 69 -4.19 2.69 7.07
N VAL A 70 -3.11 2.20 6.48
CA VAL A 70 -2.81 0.76 6.40
C VAL A 70 -2.65 0.15 7.79
N GLU A 71 -1.95 0.83 8.71
CA GLU A 71 -1.76 0.41 10.10
C GLU A 71 -3.06 0.32 10.89
N HIS A 72 -4.02 1.24 10.69
CA HIS A 72 -5.31 1.22 11.41
C HIS A 72 -6.31 0.21 10.86
N ILE A 73 -6.08 -0.25 9.63
CA ILE A 73 -6.95 -1.17 8.91
C ILE A 73 -6.70 -2.61 9.38
N TYR A 74 -5.43 -3.00 9.53
CA TYR A 74 -5.06 -4.31 10.10
C TYR A 74 -5.29 -4.40 11.60
#